data_AF-A0A5C6XUR7-F1
#
_entry.id   AF-A0A5C6XUR7-F1
#
_cell.length_a   1.000
_cell.length_b   1.000
_cell.length_c   1.000
_cell.angle_alpha   90.00
_cell.angle_beta   90.00
_cell.angle_gamma   90.00
#
_symmetry.space_group_name_H-M   'P 1'
#
loop_
_entity.id
_entity.type
_entity.pdbx_description
1 polymer ?
#
loop_
_entity_poly.entity_id
_entity_poly.type
_entity_poly.pdbx_seq_one_letter_code
_entity_poly.pdbx_strand_id
1 'polypeptide(L)'
;MQALEKIAVNTNWIPIVLVFLFAIIAVLKVLDAEKLKGYVFALFNRGFIEDEVEEDTSFFSFFYSLLFVFSSTVLALCLSLLISEKKADYSLDFSSFSTILGVVFGYFIVKSLLEVALMKLFLIKKQVRFYIVSKFSYLYSISFFLLIFFVIFQFSPLNASTFRYIAFGLFFLRFVFHLGNNKNLIFSELFYFILYICAFEIAPLITLFKLML
;
A
#
# COMPACT_ATOMS: atom_id res chain seq x y z
N MET A 1 -7.15 33.60 -12.17
CA MET A 1 -6.79 34.28 -10.89
C MET A 1 -6.70 33.31 -9.71
N GLN A 2 -7.52 32.25 -9.64
CA GLN A 2 -7.46 31.22 -8.57
C GLN A 2 -6.12 30.45 -8.44
N ALA A 3 -5.37 30.25 -9.55
CA ALA A 3 -4.08 29.56 -9.48
C ALA A 3 -3.00 30.37 -8.72
N LEU A 4 -3.08 31.71 -8.75
CA LEU A 4 -2.15 32.58 -8.03
C LEU A 4 -2.45 32.65 -6.53
N GLU A 5 -3.72 32.60 -6.13
CA GLU A 5 -4.12 32.60 -4.71
C GLU A 5 -3.72 31.30 -4.00
N LYS A 6 -3.76 30.15 -4.68
CA LYS A 6 -3.31 28.86 -4.11
C LYS A 6 -1.80 28.82 -3.84
N ILE A 7 -1.00 29.59 -4.59
CA ILE A 7 0.46 29.73 -4.40
C ILE A 7 0.79 30.69 -3.24
N ALA A 8 -0.10 31.65 -2.94
CA ALA A 8 0.12 32.67 -1.91
C ALA A 8 -0.13 32.15 -0.46
N VAL A 9 -0.80 31.01 -0.29
CA VAL A 9 -0.97 30.36 1.01
C VAL A 9 0.27 29.52 1.32
N ASN A 10 0.79 29.60 2.55
CA ASN A 10 1.96 28.96 3.19
C ASN A 10 2.26 27.47 2.85
N THR A 11 2.38 27.11 1.56
CA THR A 11 2.57 25.74 1.04
C THR A 11 3.92 25.55 0.35
N ASN A 12 4.88 26.46 0.60
CA ASN A 12 6.26 26.38 0.08
C ASN A 12 6.97 25.06 0.40
N TRP A 13 6.51 24.34 1.42
CA TRP A 13 7.04 23.04 1.80
C TRP A 13 6.60 21.89 0.87
N ILE A 14 5.43 21.98 0.22
CA ILE A 14 4.93 20.91 -0.67
C ILE A 14 5.87 20.71 -1.88
N PRO A 15 6.27 21.76 -2.64
CA PRO A 15 7.24 21.59 -3.72
C PRO A 15 8.56 20.97 -3.26
N ILE A 16 9.04 21.30 -2.06
CA ILE A 16 10.27 20.72 -1.50
C ILE A 16 10.12 19.20 -1.32
N VAL A 17 8.99 18.75 -0.76
CA VAL A 17 8.70 17.31 -0.62
C VAL A 17 8.53 16.63 -1.98
N LEU A 18 7.93 17.31 -2.97
CA LEU A 18 7.82 16.77 -4.33
C LEU A 18 9.20 16.57 -4.98
N VAL A 19 10.11 17.55 -4.86
CA VAL A 19 11.49 17.42 -5.36
C VAL A 19 12.20 16.24 -4.69
N PHE A 20 12.03 16.07 -3.37
CA PHE A 20 12.55 14.91 -2.66
C PHE A 20 12.00 13.57 -3.20
N LEU A 21 10.70 13.49 -3.47
CA LEU A 21 10.07 12.30 -4.07
C LEU A 21 10.62 12.00 -5.47
N PHE A 22 10.79 13.02 -6.32
CA PHE A 22 11.41 12.83 -7.64
C PHE A 22 12.88 12.40 -7.54
N ALA A 23 13.62 12.90 -6.55
CA ALA A 23 14.98 12.44 -6.27
C ALA A 23 15.01 10.95 -5.90
N ILE A 24 14.07 10.46 -5.08
CA ILE A 24 13.96 9.02 -4.77
C ILE A 24 13.70 8.22 -6.06
N ILE A 25 12.81 8.68 -6.94
CA ILE A 25 12.54 8.00 -8.22
C ILE A 25 13.80 7.95 -9.09
N ALA A 26 14.58 9.04 -9.13
CA ALA A 26 15.83 9.07 -9.87
C ALA A 26 16.85 8.07 -9.30
N VAL A 27 16.99 7.98 -7.98
CA VAL A 27 17.84 6.99 -7.31
C VAL A 27 17.38 5.56 -7.60
N LEU A 28 16.08 5.28 -7.50
CA LEU A 28 15.51 3.97 -7.82
C LEU A 28 15.80 3.57 -9.27
N LYS A 29 15.72 4.51 -10.21
CA LYS A 29 16.03 4.27 -11.62
C LYS A 29 17.51 3.95 -11.86
N VAL A 30 18.41 4.55 -11.08
CA VAL A 30 19.85 4.26 -11.13
C VAL A 30 20.17 2.88 -10.54
N LEU A 31 19.46 2.49 -9.48
CA LEU A 31 19.64 1.18 -8.85
C LEU A 31 19.17 0.05 -9.75
N ASP A 32 17.91 0.11 -10.20
CA ASP A 32 17.32 -0.91 -11.06
C ASP A 32 16.11 -0.34 -11.83
N ALA A 33 16.33 -0.01 -13.10
CA ALA A 33 15.31 0.56 -13.96
C ALA A 33 14.23 -0.47 -14.37
N GLU A 34 14.60 -1.75 -14.52
CA GLU A 34 13.67 -2.80 -14.91
C GLU A 34 12.72 -3.13 -13.76
N LYS A 35 13.26 -3.30 -12.54
CA LYS A 35 12.44 -3.48 -11.33
C LYS A 35 11.57 -2.26 -11.06
N LEU A 36 12.08 -1.04 -11.21
CA LEU A 36 11.25 0.17 -11.06
C LEU A 36 10.06 0.16 -12.02
N LYS A 37 10.28 -0.16 -13.30
CA LYS A 37 9.21 -0.28 -14.29
C LYS A 37 8.21 -1.38 -13.90
N GLY A 38 8.71 -2.53 -13.42
CA GLY A 38 7.89 -3.61 -12.87
C GLY A 38 6.96 -3.13 -11.75
N TYR A 39 7.50 -2.41 -10.77
CA TYR A 39 6.71 -1.87 -9.65
C TYR A 39 5.73 -0.77 -10.04
N VAL A 40 6.07 0.08 -11.01
CA VAL A 40 5.12 1.09 -11.55
C VAL A 40 3.92 0.39 -12.19
N PHE A 41 4.14 -0.66 -12.97
CA PHE A 41 3.09 -1.38 -13.69
C PHE A 41 2.59 -2.67 -13.00
N ALA A 42 2.93 -2.87 -11.72
CA ALA A 42 2.63 -4.11 -11.01
C ALA A 42 1.13 -4.44 -10.94
N LEU A 43 0.25 -3.42 -10.94
CA LEU A 43 -1.20 -3.64 -11.01
C LEU A 43 -1.63 -4.41 -12.27
N PHE A 44 -0.96 -4.20 -13.39
CA PHE A 44 -1.32 -4.78 -14.68
C PHE A 44 -0.43 -5.96 -15.07
N ASN A 45 0.75 -6.08 -14.47
CA ASN A 45 1.72 -7.12 -14.78
C ASN A 45 1.81 -8.16 -13.67
N ARG A 46 0.97 -9.20 -13.78
CA ARG A 46 1.01 -10.36 -12.86
C ARG A 46 2.32 -11.15 -12.98
N GLY A 47 2.85 -11.30 -14.20
CA GLY A 47 4.09 -12.05 -14.44
C GLY A 47 5.26 -11.51 -13.63
N PHE A 48 5.41 -10.18 -13.58
CA PHE A 48 6.43 -9.53 -12.75
C PHE A 48 6.33 -9.89 -11.26
N ILE A 49 5.11 -10.06 -10.72
CA ILE A 49 4.91 -10.43 -9.31
C ILE A 49 5.28 -11.90 -9.10
N GLU A 50 5.02 -12.76 -10.07
CA GLU A 50 5.40 -14.18 -10.02
C GLU A 50 6.94 -14.31 -10.05
N ASP A 51 7.60 -13.58 -10.94
CA ASP A 51 9.07 -13.54 -11.05
C ASP A 51 9.73 -13.06 -9.74
N GLU A 52 9.24 -11.96 -9.14
CA GLU A 52 9.76 -11.45 -7.85
C GLU A 52 9.54 -12.44 -6.68
N VAL A 53 8.50 -13.28 -6.75
CA VAL A 53 8.29 -14.33 -5.76
C VAL A 53 9.27 -15.49 -5.97
N GLU A 54 9.64 -15.80 -7.21
CA GLU A 54 10.60 -16.86 -7.50
C GLU A 54 12.04 -16.48 -7.17
N GLU A 55 12.42 -15.21 -7.33
CA GLU A 55 13.78 -14.72 -7.04
C GLU A 55 14.17 -14.75 -5.55
N ASP A 56 13.25 -15.07 -4.63
CA ASP A 56 13.48 -15.08 -3.17
C ASP A 56 14.18 -13.82 -2.61
N THR A 57 13.89 -12.67 -3.20
CA THR A 57 14.54 -11.42 -2.86
C THR A 57 14.25 -11.01 -1.42
N SER A 58 15.31 -10.60 -0.70
CA SER A 58 15.19 -10.12 0.67
C SER A 58 14.30 -8.87 0.73
N PHE A 59 13.22 -8.93 1.52
CA PHE A 59 12.30 -7.82 1.75
C PHE A 59 12.97 -6.53 2.26
N PHE A 60 14.21 -6.63 2.78
CA PHE A 60 14.98 -5.52 3.37
C PHE A 60 16.09 -4.98 2.46
N SER A 61 15.99 -5.19 1.14
CA SER A 61 16.93 -4.55 0.21
C SER A 61 16.84 -3.01 0.28
N PHE A 62 17.93 -2.34 -0.09
CA PHE A 62 17.96 -0.88 -0.17
C PHE A 62 16.89 -0.34 -1.14
N PHE A 63 16.65 -1.05 -2.25
CA PHE A 63 15.64 -0.71 -3.23
C PHE A 63 14.22 -0.74 -2.65
N TYR A 64 13.85 -1.81 -1.92
CA TYR A 64 12.53 -1.92 -1.30
C TYR A 64 12.33 -0.91 -0.16
N SER A 65 13.40 -0.62 0.58
CA SER A 65 13.39 0.40 1.63
C SER A 65 13.12 1.79 1.06
N LEU A 66 13.73 2.13 -0.08
CA LEU A 66 13.45 3.38 -0.79
C LEU A 66 12.02 3.44 -1.33
N LEU A 67 11.50 2.35 -1.91
CA LEU A 67 10.09 2.28 -2.35
C LEU A 67 9.11 2.45 -1.18
N PHE A 68 9.45 1.89 -0.02
CA PHE A 68 8.67 2.03 1.20
C PHE A 68 8.62 3.48 1.69
N VAL A 69 9.77 4.16 1.75
CA VAL A 69 9.85 5.60 2.10
C VAL A 69 9.11 6.46 1.09
N PHE A 70 9.26 6.17 -0.20
CA PHE A 70 8.53 6.85 -1.27
C PHE A 70 7.02 6.73 -1.08
N SER A 71 6.53 5.50 -0.96
CA SER A 71 5.09 5.23 -0.86
C SER A 71 4.48 5.82 0.41
N SER A 72 5.13 5.66 1.56
CA SER A 72 4.66 6.24 2.83
C SER A 72 4.57 7.77 2.77
N THR A 73 5.55 8.42 2.13
CA THR A 73 5.56 9.88 1.96
C THR A 73 4.45 10.35 1.03
N VAL A 74 4.22 9.69 -0.11
CA VAL A 74 3.11 10.02 -1.02
C VAL A 74 1.75 9.85 -0.33
N LEU A 75 1.58 8.76 0.42
CA LEU A 75 0.35 8.50 1.17
C LEU A 75 0.12 9.55 2.25
N ALA A 76 1.16 9.95 2.98
CA ALA A 76 1.09 11.01 3.98
C ALA A 76 0.68 12.36 3.35
N LEU A 77 1.24 12.74 2.20
CA LEU A 77 0.86 13.95 1.47
C LEU A 77 -0.62 13.94 1.06
N CYS A 78 -1.06 12.82 0.50
CA CYS A 78 -2.46 12.66 0.09
C CYS A 78 -3.40 12.73 1.29
N LEU A 79 -3.04 12.10 2.41
CA LEU A 79 -3.83 12.13 3.65
C LEU A 79 -3.86 13.52 4.29
N SER A 80 -2.74 14.24 4.33
CA SER A 80 -2.71 15.61 4.87
C SER A 80 -3.63 16.54 4.10
N LEU A 81 -3.69 16.38 2.77
CA LEU A 81 -4.61 17.14 1.93
C LEU A 81 -6.07 16.77 2.24
N LEU A 82 -6.40 15.47 2.30
CA LEU A 82 -7.75 15.01 2.60
C LEU A 82 -8.25 15.41 4.00
N ILE A 83 -7.36 15.51 4.98
CA ILE A 83 -7.69 15.92 6.34
C ILE A 83 -7.96 17.43 6.40
N SER A 84 -7.12 18.25 5.76
CA SER A 84 -7.30 19.70 5.72
C SER A 84 -8.64 20.08 5.07
N GLU A 85 -9.05 19.36 4.03
CA GLU A 85 -10.35 19.57 3.35
C GLU A 85 -11.57 19.20 4.20
N LYS A 86 -11.41 18.36 5.23
CA LYS A 86 -12.52 17.90 6.10
C LYS A 86 -12.59 18.66 7.42
N LYS A 87 -11.46 19.15 7.94
CA LYS A 87 -11.39 19.83 9.23
C LYS A 87 -11.06 21.30 9.00
N ALA A 88 -12.03 22.17 9.25
CA ALA A 88 -11.86 23.62 9.11
C ALA A 88 -10.72 24.18 9.98
N ASP A 89 -10.44 23.56 11.13
CA ASP A 89 -9.38 24.00 12.06
C ASP A 89 -7.99 23.43 11.75
N TYR A 90 -7.84 22.63 10.68
CA TYR A 90 -6.58 21.99 10.37
C TYR A 90 -5.77 22.77 9.34
N SER A 91 -4.72 23.45 9.82
CA SER A 91 -3.75 24.12 8.95
C SER A 91 -2.83 23.12 8.25
N LEU A 92 -2.67 23.30 6.94
CA LEU A 92 -1.80 22.50 6.10
C LEU A 92 -0.35 22.99 6.22
N ASP A 93 0.24 22.74 7.38
CA ASP A 93 1.61 23.13 7.70
C ASP A 93 2.58 21.94 7.68
N PHE A 94 3.88 22.22 7.60
CA PHE A 94 4.92 21.20 7.62
C PHE A 94 4.91 20.35 8.91
N SER A 95 4.61 20.95 10.07
CA SER A 95 4.51 20.24 11.36
C SER A 95 3.36 19.23 11.36
N SER A 96 2.21 19.67 10.87
CA SER A 96 1.01 18.86 10.63
C SER A 96 1.31 17.68 9.71
N PHE A 97 1.98 17.92 8.58
CA PHE A 97 2.44 16.89 7.66
C PHE A 97 3.43 15.90 8.28
N SER A 98 4.44 16.39 9.02
CA SER A 98 5.44 15.55 9.67
C SER A 98 4.79 14.59 10.70
N THR A 99 3.78 15.07 11.43
CA THR A 99 3.00 14.23 12.34
C THR A 99 2.26 13.12 11.60
N ILE A 100 1.57 13.45 10.50
CA ILE A 100 0.88 12.46 9.66
C ILE A 100 1.87 11.46 9.06
N LEU A 101 3.01 11.94 8.56
CA LEU A 101 4.07 11.10 8.03
C LEU A 101 4.56 10.09 9.06
N GLY A 102 4.83 10.55 10.29
CA GLY A 102 5.25 9.67 11.40
C GLY A 102 4.21 8.60 11.73
N VAL A 103 2.92 8.97 11.77
CA VAL A 103 1.82 8.02 12.02
C VAL A 103 1.70 7.00 10.89
N VAL A 104 1.72 7.44 9.63
CA VAL A 104 1.61 6.57 8.44
C VAL A 104 2.81 5.62 8.38
N PHE A 105 4.02 6.15 8.54
CA PHE A 105 5.25 5.38 8.54
C PHE A 105 5.27 4.35 9.67
N GLY A 106 4.95 4.77 10.89
CA GLY A 106 4.88 3.88 12.06
C GLY A 106 3.85 2.77 11.89
N TYR A 107 2.64 3.09 11.39
CA TYR A 107 1.62 2.10 11.08
C TYR A 107 2.13 1.04 10.09
N PHE A 108 2.76 1.47 9.00
CA PHE A 108 3.26 0.55 7.99
C PHE A 108 4.45 -0.29 8.48
N ILE A 109 5.33 0.26 9.31
CA ILE A 109 6.43 -0.49 9.94
C ILE A 109 5.88 -1.59 10.84
N VAL A 110 5.00 -1.24 11.80
CA VAL A 110 4.41 -2.20 12.73
C VAL A 110 3.68 -3.30 11.96
N LYS A 111 2.91 -2.91 10.95
CA LYS A 111 2.20 -3.84 10.08
C LYS A 111 3.13 -4.77 9.31
N SER A 112 4.19 -4.24 8.70
CA SER A 112 5.16 -5.03 7.95
C SER A 112 5.91 -6.02 8.86
N LEU A 113 6.33 -5.57 10.05
CA LEU A 113 6.98 -6.42 11.04
C LEU A 113 6.07 -7.55 11.50
N LEU A 114 4.79 -7.27 11.76
CA LEU A 114 3.82 -8.28 12.15
C LEU A 114 3.62 -9.30 11.02
N GLU A 115 3.52 -8.85 9.78
CA GLU A 115 3.39 -9.74 8.62
C GLU A 115 4.61 -10.65 8.47
N VAL A 116 5.83 -10.11 8.55
CA VAL A 116 7.08 -10.89 8.50
C VAL A 116 7.20 -11.85 9.69
N ALA A 117 6.78 -11.44 10.89
CA ALA A 117 6.79 -12.31 12.07
C ALA A 117 5.85 -13.50 11.90
N LEU A 118 4.61 -13.26 11.43
CA LEU A 118 3.67 -14.32 11.09
C LEU A 118 4.24 -15.22 9.97
N MET A 119 4.96 -14.64 9.01
CA MET A 119 5.60 -15.44 7.95
C MET A 119 6.57 -16.48 8.48
N LYS A 120 7.43 -16.07 9.42
CA LYS A 120 8.41 -16.94 10.04
C LYS A 120 7.74 -17.98 10.95
N LEU A 121 6.70 -17.58 11.69
CA LEU A 121 6.01 -18.44 12.64
C LEU A 121 5.26 -19.59 11.94
N PHE A 122 4.59 -19.30 10.84
CA PHE A 122 3.78 -20.28 10.10
C PHE A 122 4.54 -21.09 9.05
N LEU A 123 5.89 -20.97 8.98
CA LEU A 123 6.73 -21.68 7.99
C LEU A 123 6.14 -21.57 6.56
N ILE A 124 5.94 -20.32 6.14
CA ILE A 124 5.08 -19.97 5.01
C ILE A 124 5.41 -20.73 3.71
N LYS A 125 4.34 -21.27 3.10
CA LYS A 125 4.33 -21.87 1.75
C LYS A 125 4.33 -20.79 0.67
N LYS A 126 4.80 -21.12 -0.55
CA LYS A 126 4.94 -20.21 -1.73
C LYS A 126 3.71 -19.30 -1.97
N GLN A 127 2.51 -19.81 -1.67
CA GLN A 127 1.22 -19.13 -1.81
C GLN A 127 1.06 -17.86 -0.95
N VAL A 128 1.42 -17.92 0.34
CA VAL A 128 1.24 -16.76 1.24
C VAL A 128 2.33 -15.71 0.99
N ARG A 129 3.51 -16.15 0.55
CA ARG A 129 4.56 -15.23 0.08
C ARG A 129 4.13 -14.46 -1.16
N PHE A 130 3.51 -15.12 -2.14
CA PHE A 130 2.92 -14.46 -3.31
C PHE A 130 1.91 -13.39 -2.90
N TYR A 131 1.03 -13.70 -1.95
CA TYR A 131 0.05 -12.75 -1.45
C TYR A 131 0.68 -11.48 -0.83
N ILE A 132 1.74 -11.65 -0.03
CA ILE A 132 2.42 -10.54 0.63
C ILE A 132 3.17 -9.67 -0.38
N VAL A 133 3.93 -10.29 -1.29
CA VAL A 133 4.65 -9.56 -2.36
C VAL A 133 3.65 -8.79 -3.24
N SER A 134 2.59 -9.45 -3.70
CA SER A 134 1.52 -8.85 -4.50
C SER A 134 0.91 -7.61 -3.82
N LYS A 135 0.61 -7.72 -2.52
CA LYS A 135 0.03 -6.62 -1.72
C LYS A 135 0.94 -5.40 -1.62
N PHE A 136 2.25 -5.59 -1.44
CA PHE A 136 3.22 -4.50 -1.42
C PHE A 136 3.38 -3.89 -2.82
N SER A 137 3.53 -4.73 -3.84
CA SER A 137 3.67 -4.28 -5.24
C SER A 137 2.50 -3.41 -5.71
N TYR A 138 1.25 -3.79 -5.37
CA TYR A 138 0.08 -2.98 -5.70
C TYR A 138 0.04 -1.64 -4.95
N LEU A 139 0.49 -1.60 -3.70
CA LEU A 139 0.56 -0.37 -2.92
C LEU A 139 1.61 0.60 -3.50
N TYR A 140 2.77 0.08 -3.92
CA TYR A 140 3.80 0.88 -4.58
C TYR A 140 3.33 1.42 -5.93
N SER A 141 2.73 0.58 -6.78
CA SER A 141 2.15 0.99 -8.07
C SER A 141 1.14 2.13 -7.90
N ILE A 142 0.22 2.01 -6.94
CA ILE A 142 -0.78 3.05 -6.66
C ILE A 142 -0.15 4.34 -6.13
N SER A 143 0.94 4.24 -5.37
CA SER A 143 1.65 5.42 -4.89
C SER A 143 2.25 6.22 -6.04
N PHE A 144 2.75 5.57 -7.10
CA PHE A 144 3.17 6.29 -8.31
C PHE A 144 2.01 7.00 -9.00
N PHE A 145 0.86 6.35 -9.16
CA PHE A 145 -0.33 6.98 -9.75
C PHE A 145 -0.87 8.13 -8.89
N LEU A 146 -0.88 7.96 -7.56
CA LEU A 146 -1.26 9.02 -6.62
C LEU A 146 -0.32 10.21 -6.71
N LEU A 147 0.99 10.02 -6.85
CA LEU A 147 1.95 11.10 -7.01
C LEU A 147 1.65 11.93 -8.27
N ILE A 148 1.48 11.27 -9.42
CA ILE A 148 1.16 11.94 -10.70
C ILE A 148 -0.10 12.78 -10.54
N PHE A 149 -1.14 12.18 -9.94
CA PHE A 149 -2.41 12.85 -9.74
C PHE A 149 -2.32 14.01 -8.73
N PHE A 150 -1.53 13.86 -7.66
CA PHE A 150 -1.27 14.91 -6.68
C PHE A 150 -0.57 16.12 -7.32
N VAL A 151 0.42 15.89 -8.18
CA VAL A 151 1.10 16.95 -8.94
C VAL A 151 0.10 17.70 -9.82
N ILE A 152 -0.73 16.98 -10.58
CA ILE A 152 -1.77 17.60 -11.42
C ILE A 152 -2.72 18.45 -10.55
N PHE A 153 -3.16 17.93 -9.41
CA PHE A 153 -4.05 18.66 -8.50
C PHE A 153 -3.42 19.93 -7.91
N GLN A 154 -2.11 19.91 -7.64
CA GLN A 154 -1.42 21.06 -7.06
C GLN A 154 -1.31 22.22 -8.07
N PHE A 155 -1.05 21.92 -9.34
CA PHE A 155 -0.80 22.93 -10.38
C PHE A 155 -2.00 23.23 -11.29
N SER A 156 -3.10 22.51 -11.14
CA SER A 156 -4.34 22.69 -11.91
C SER A 156 -5.45 23.31 -11.05
N PRO A 157 -6.39 24.09 -11.63
CA PRO A 157 -7.56 24.63 -10.90
C PRO A 157 -8.63 23.54 -10.61
N LEU A 158 -8.20 22.35 -10.18
CA LEU A 158 -9.10 21.25 -9.85
C LEU A 158 -9.71 21.44 -8.46
N ASN A 159 -10.99 21.09 -8.34
CA ASN A 159 -11.69 21.09 -7.06
C ASN A 159 -11.18 19.97 -6.15
N ALA A 160 -11.12 20.22 -4.85
CA ALA A 160 -10.70 19.22 -3.86
C ALA A 160 -11.61 17.98 -3.81
N SER A 161 -12.90 18.13 -4.14
CA SER A 161 -13.83 17.01 -4.31
C SER A 161 -13.35 16.04 -5.41
N THR A 162 -12.88 16.56 -6.54
CA THR A 162 -12.33 15.76 -7.65
C THR A 162 -11.11 14.96 -7.19
N PHE A 163 -10.22 15.57 -6.40
CA PHE A 163 -9.07 14.87 -5.82
C PHE A 163 -9.50 13.68 -4.97
N ARG A 164 -10.49 13.90 -4.11
CA ARG A 164 -11.04 12.87 -3.22
C ARG A 164 -11.61 11.69 -4.01
N TYR A 165 -12.44 11.94 -5.03
CA TYR A 165 -13.04 10.86 -5.82
C TYR A 165 -11.99 10.01 -6.55
N ILE A 166 -10.97 10.64 -7.13
CA ILE A 166 -9.91 9.92 -7.86
C ILE A 166 -9.02 9.14 -6.88
N ALA A 167 -8.66 9.73 -5.73
CA ALA A 167 -7.91 9.01 -4.70
C ALA A 167 -8.67 7.77 -4.22
N PHE A 168 -9.97 7.90 -3.92
CA PHE A 168 -10.82 6.76 -3.56
C PHE A 168 -10.92 5.74 -4.69
N GLY A 169 -11.07 6.19 -5.94
CA GLY A 169 -11.11 5.32 -7.12
C GLY A 169 -9.83 4.48 -7.28
N LEU A 170 -8.65 5.07 -7.05
CA LEU A 170 -7.38 4.35 -7.08
C LEU A 170 -7.28 3.29 -5.97
N PHE A 171 -7.68 3.62 -4.74
CA PHE A 171 -7.72 2.64 -3.66
C PHE A 171 -8.76 1.54 -3.90
N PHE A 172 -9.90 1.86 -4.51
CA PHE A 172 -10.90 0.88 -4.90
C PHE A 172 -10.37 -0.05 -5.99
N LEU A 173 -9.67 0.49 -7.00
CA LEU A 173 -9.00 -0.29 -8.03
C LEU A 173 -7.99 -1.27 -7.41
N ARG A 174 -7.20 -0.82 -6.42
CA ARG A 174 -6.35 -1.72 -5.62
C ARG A 174 -7.11 -2.94 -5.11
N PHE A 175 -8.25 -2.67 -4.48
CA PHE A 175 -9.04 -3.69 -3.81
C PHE A 175 -9.60 -4.68 -4.82
N VAL A 176 -10.08 -4.19 -5.97
CA VAL A 176 -10.55 -5.03 -7.08
C VAL A 176 -9.43 -5.92 -7.63
N PHE A 177 -8.25 -5.38 -7.90
CA PHE A 177 -7.11 -6.16 -8.40
C PHE A 177 -6.60 -7.16 -7.36
N HIS A 178 -6.55 -6.76 -6.09
CA HIS A 178 -6.16 -7.62 -4.97
C HIS A 178 -7.08 -8.83 -4.82
N LEU A 179 -8.40 -8.61 -4.89
CA LEU A 179 -9.38 -9.69 -4.88
C LEU A 179 -9.30 -10.51 -6.17
N GLY A 180 -9.29 -9.85 -7.33
CA GLY A 180 -9.30 -10.44 -8.65
C GLY A 180 -8.15 -11.42 -8.90
N ASN A 181 -6.94 -11.03 -8.53
CA ASN A 181 -5.74 -11.81 -8.82
C ASN A 181 -5.55 -12.99 -7.85
N ASN A 182 -6.16 -12.92 -6.66
CA ASN A 182 -6.03 -13.91 -5.60
C ASN A 182 -7.30 -14.76 -5.38
N LYS A 183 -8.32 -14.68 -6.24
CA LYS A 183 -9.62 -15.36 -6.07
C LYS A 183 -9.47 -16.85 -5.76
N ASN A 184 -8.69 -17.58 -6.57
CA ASN A 184 -8.56 -19.03 -6.43
C ASN A 184 -7.91 -19.43 -5.09
N LEU A 185 -6.99 -18.61 -4.58
CA LEU A 185 -6.25 -18.87 -3.34
C LEU A 185 -7.12 -18.56 -2.11
N ILE A 186 -7.90 -17.46 -2.17
CA ILE A 186 -8.82 -17.07 -1.10
C ILE A 186 -9.95 -18.09 -0.97
N PHE A 187 -10.54 -18.54 -2.09
CA PHE A 187 -11.65 -19.50 -2.04
C PHE A 187 -11.22 -20.91 -1.63
N SER A 188 -10.03 -21.39 -2.03
CA SER A 188 -9.54 -22.70 -1.61
C SER A 188 -9.21 -22.75 -0.13
N GLU A 189 -8.53 -21.73 0.41
CA GLU A 189 -8.13 -21.70 1.83
C GLU A 189 -9.32 -21.40 2.77
N LEU A 190 -10.30 -20.59 2.33
CA LEU A 190 -11.55 -20.40 3.08
C LEU A 190 -12.35 -21.70 3.19
N PHE A 191 -12.34 -22.54 2.16
CA PHE A 191 -12.96 -23.86 2.22
C PHE A 191 -12.28 -24.76 3.27
N TYR A 192 -10.94 -24.78 3.31
CA TYR A 192 -10.20 -25.53 4.34
C TYR A 192 -10.42 -24.97 5.75
N PHE A 193 -10.57 -23.66 5.90
CA PHE A 193 -10.90 -23.05 7.19
C PHE A 193 -12.28 -23.48 7.68
N ILE A 194 -13.29 -23.48 6.79
CA ILE A 194 -14.63 -23.99 7.12
C ILE A 194 -14.55 -25.48 7.48
N LEU A 195 -13.84 -26.29 6.70
CA LEU A 195 -13.65 -27.72 6.98
C LEU A 195 -12.95 -27.95 8.33
N TYR A 196 -11.99 -27.10 8.71
CA TYR A 196 -11.29 -27.17 10.00
C TYR A 196 -12.24 -26.87 11.17
N ILE A 197 -13.07 -25.84 11.05
CA ILE A 197 -14.12 -25.54 12.05
C ILE A 197 -15.09 -26.71 12.16
N CYS A 198 -15.53 -27.28 11.02
CA CYS A 198 -16.39 -28.45 11.03
C CYS A 198 -15.72 -29.67 11.69
N ALA A 199 -14.44 -29.93 11.43
CA ALA A 199 -13.70 -31.00 12.09
C ALA A 199 -13.59 -30.77 13.61
N PHE A 200 -13.42 -29.52 14.03
CA PHE A 200 -13.37 -29.14 15.45
C PHE A 200 -14.72 -29.27 16.15
N GLU A 201 -15.84 -29.16 15.43
CA GLU A 201 -17.18 -29.40 15.97
C GLU A 201 -17.51 -30.91 16.05
N ILE A 202 -17.09 -31.69 15.05
CA ILE A 202 -17.38 -33.13 14.94
C ILE A 202 -16.51 -33.96 15.91
N ALA A 203 -15.23 -33.60 16.09
CA ALA A 203 -14.30 -34.36 16.93
C ALA A 203 -14.74 -34.47 18.41
N PRO A 204 -15.17 -33.39 19.10
CA PRO A 204 -15.71 -33.45 20.46
C PRO A 204 -16.95 -34.34 20.56
N LEU A 205 -17.83 -34.28 19.55
CA LEU A 205 -19.08 -35.05 19.51
C LEU A 205 -18.79 -36.56 19.47
N ILE A 206 -17.80 -36.98 18.67
CA ILE A 206 -17.34 -38.38 18.60
C ILE A 206 -16.73 -38.84 19.93
N THR A 207 -15.91 -38.01 20.59
CA THR A 207 -15.36 -38.35 21.92
C THR A 207 -16.43 -38.47 23.00
N LEU A 208 -17.47 -37.62 22.97
CA LEU A 208 -18.61 -37.70 23.89
C LEU A 208 -19.40 -39.00 23.70
N PHE A 209 -19.67 -39.38 22.45
CA PHE A 209 -20.38 -40.61 22.12
C PHE A 209 -19.61 -41.86 22.59
N LYS A 210 -18.28 -41.84 22.48
CA LYS A 210 -17.40 -42.93 22.94
C LYS A 210 -17.27 -43.02 24.47
N LEU A 211 -17.55 -41.94 25.21
CA LEU A 211 -17.57 -41.93 26.67
C LEU A 211 -18.92 -42.39 27.25
N MET A 212 -20.01 -42.23 26.49
CA MET A 212 -21.34 -42.66 26.88
C MET A 212 -21.66 -44.13 26.54
N LEU A 213 -20.85 -44.77 25.68
CA LEU A 213 -20.96 -46.17 25.27
C LEU A 213 -19.89 -47.01 25.97
#